data_AF-A0A7J0EK45-F1
#
_entry.id   AF-A0A7J0EK45-F1
#
_cell.length_a   1.000
_cell.length_b   1.000
_cell.length_c   1.000
_cell.angle_alpha   90.00
_cell.angle_beta   90.00
_cell.angle_gamma   90.00
#
_symmetry.space_group_name_H-M   'P 1'
#
loop_
_entity.id
_entity.type
_entity.pdbx_description
1 polymer ?
#
loop_
_entity_poly.entity_id
_entity_poly.type
_entity_poly.pdbx_seq_one_letter_code
_entity_poly.pdbx_strand_id
1 'polypeptide(L)'
;MEKVLHSEIEWDSEIMDHLTLLGLAFESLAEHVEQALPGIYTRAERCYFLSLCCSAAGQNEAALNVLKKVSGCSEAKSKPHLPSVLVGAKLCSQDLKHAREGIEFAHKVIDVGSHRNTHFIGQAHKFLVVCYGNAARTSLSDSERVWFLGESLNSLSRAALGKEDAELMFSFGLENAKQRNLSAAFDNVMSYSSMEAGSSGRGWKLLAPIVSAEQRFKDAETIVDLALDETERIDQFELLRLKTVLQIAQERPKHAIETYRMLLALIQAQREQTITGQKLRNESLARFGSDLYEARVMARCRSVLFEAQELYKKAVIAFTVALSIQPDFVPAIVATAAVLLKMNRQTLPIVRSFLMNALRLDPMNHEAWWILGLVSKVEGSIQQAADFFQAAHELKMSAPVQNF
;
A
#
# COMPACT_ATOMS: atom_id res chain seq x y z
N MET A 1 -38.84 -2.76 9.51
CA MET A 1 -38.00 -2.74 10.73
C MET A 1 -38.81 -2.33 11.95
N GLU A 2 -39.56 -1.22 11.90
CA GLU A 2 -40.55 -0.90 12.96
C GLU A 2 -41.46 -2.09 13.30
N LYS A 3 -41.94 -2.83 12.29
CA LYS A 3 -42.78 -4.02 12.49
C LYS A 3 -42.13 -5.16 13.29
N VAL A 4 -40.82 -5.36 13.17
CA VAL A 4 -40.08 -6.37 13.96
C VAL A 4 -39.86 -5.86 15.40
N LEU A 5 -39.53 -4.57 15.54
CA LEU A 5 -39.39 -3.90 16.85
C LEU A 5 -40.71 -3.85 17.64
N HIS A 6 -41.86 -3.77 16.95
CA HIS A 6 -43.20 -3.82 17.56
C HIS A 6 -43.77 -5.25 17.65
N SER A 7 -42.94 -6.28 17.42
CA SER A 7 -43.32 -7.71 17.51
C SER A 7 -44.45 -8.14 16.54
N GLU A 8 -44.66 -7.41 15.44
CA GLU A 8 -45.64 -7.76 14.40
C GLU A 8 -45.14 -8.85 13.44
N ILE A 9 -43.82 -9.12 13.42
CA ILE A 9 -43.17 -10.13 12.57
C ILE A 9 -42.10 -10.85 13.41
N GLU A 10 -42.05 -12.18 13.35
CA GLU A 10 -40.98 -12.97 13.98
C GLU A 10 -39.64 -12.76 13.27
N TRP A 11 -38.57 -12.68 14.04
CA TRP A 11 -37.22 -12.47 13.51
C TRP A 11 -36.70 -13.76 12.87
N ASP A 12 -36.24 -13.67 11.62
CA ASP A 12 -35.62 -14.77 10.87
C ASP A 12 -34.16 -14.41 10.54
N SER A 13 -33.25 -15.39 10.65
CA SER A 13 -31.83 -15.19 10.37
C SER A 13 -31.56 -14.79 8.92
N GLU A 14 -32.46 -15.18 7.99
CA GLU A 14 -32.38 -14.82 6.58
C GLU A 14 -32.62 -13.32 6.32
N ILE A 15 -33.31 -12.61 7.22
CA ILE A 15 -33.54 -11.16 7.10
C ILE A 15 -32.21 -10.39 7.19
N MET A 16 -31.26 -10.87 8.00
CA MET A 16 -29.93 -10.26 8.06
C MET A 16 -29.08 -10.54 6.83
N ASP A 17 -29.18 -11.74 6.26
CA ASP A 17 -28.54 -12.06 5.00
C ASP A 17 -29.09 -11.16 3.89
N HIS A 18 -30.39 -10.88 3.89
CA HIS A 18 -31.00 -9.92 2.97
C HIS A 18 -30.62 -8.46 3.23
N LEU A 19 -30.55 -8.01 4.49
CA LEU A 19 -30.15 -6.64 4.85
C LEU A 19 -28.68 -6.35 4.53
N THR A 20 -27.81 -7.34 4.72
CA THR A 20 -26.40 -7.27 4.31
C THR A 20 -26.25 -7.30 2.79
N LEU A 21 -27.10 -8.05 2.06
CA LEU A 21 -27.14 -8.04 0.60
C LEU A 21 -27.68 -6.74 0.00
N LEU A 22 -28.64 -6.10 0.68
CA LEU A 22 -29.34 -4.90 0.19
C LEU A 22 -28.53 -3.61 0.33
N GLY A 23 -27.35 -3.64 0.96
CA GLY A 23 -26.41 -2.52 0.98
C GLY A 23 -27.01 -1.22 1.53
N LEU A 24 -28.00 -1.32 2.42
CA LEU A 24 -28.60 -0.15 3.07
C LEU A 24 -27.51 0.61 3.83
N ALA A 25 -27.56 1.95 3.77
CA ALA A 25 -26.58 2.84 4.37
C ALA A 25 -26.14 2.33 5.74
N PHE A 26 -24.85 1.99 5.88
CA PHE A 26 -24.29 1.26 7.03
C PHE A 26 -24.58 1.91 8.39
N GLU A 27 -24.85 3.22 8.41
CA GLU A 27 -25.30 3.96 9.59
C GLU A 27 -26.67 3.48 10.09
N SER A 28 -27.62 3.24 9.18
CA SER A 28 -28.95 2.70 9.51
C SER A 28 -28.91 1.24 10.00
N LEU A 29 -27.91 0.47 9.53
CA LEU A 29 -27.67 -0.89 10.00
C LEU A 29 -27.02 -0.91 11.39
N ALA A 30 -26.09 0.00 11.68
CA ALA A 30 -25.49 0.13 13.00
C ALA A 30 -26.55 0.45 14.08
N GLU A 31 -27.39 1.45 13.81
CA GLU A 31 -28.49 1.84 14.71
C GLU A 31 -29.45 0.67 14.96
N HIS A 32 -29.72 -0.14 13.94
CA HIS A 32 -30.52 -1.35 14.09
C HIS A 32 -29.87 -2.42 14.98
N VAL A 33 -28.58 -2.70 14.77
CA VAL A 33 -27.85 -3.70 15.56
C VAL A 33 -27.76 -3.25 17.03
N GLU A 34 -27.66 -1.94 17.28
CA GLU A 34 -27.71 -1.39 18.64
C GLU A 34 -29.10 -1.51 19.29
N GLN A 35 -30.17 -1.30 18.52
CA GLN A 35 -31.56 -1.38 18.98
C GLN A 35 -32.10 -2.82 19.09
N ALA A 36 -31.36 -3.83 18.62
CA ALA A 36 -31.78 -5.23 18.65
C ALA A 36 -31.84 -5.80 20.08
N LEU A 37 -33.00 -6.37 20.44
CA LEU A 37 -33.26 -6.99 21.75
C LEU A 37 -32.19 -8.02 22.13
N PRO A 38 -31.75 -8.11 23.40
CA PRO A 38 -30.82 -9.13 23.88
C PRO A 38 -31.27 -10.54 23.51
N GLY A 39 -30.39 -11.37 22.94
CA GLY A 39 -30.67 -12.77 22.57
C GLY A 39 -30.82 -13.06 21.07
N ILE A 40 -31.07 -12.04 20.23
CA ILE A 40 -31.16 -12.20 18.76
C ILE A 40 -29.80 -12.58 18.13
N TYR A 41 -28.74 -11.98 18.65
CA TYR A 41 -27.36 -12.19 18.21
C TYR A 41 -26.52 -12.50 19.43
N THR A 42 -25.55 -13.40 19.27
CA THR A 42 -24.47 -13.55 20.23
C THR A 42 -23.70 -12.22 20.34
N ARG A 43 -23.04 -12.01 21.48
CA ARG A 43 -22.20 -10.83 21.70
C ARG A 43 -21.15 -10.65 20.59
N ALA A 44 -20.56 -11.76 20.13
CA ALA A 44 -19.54 -11.75 19.09
C ALA A 44 -20.10 -11.39 17.70
N GLU A 45 -21.31 -11.84 17.36
CA GLU A 45 -22.00 -11.47 16.12
C GLU A 45 -22.40 -9.99 16.11
N ARG A 46 -22.91 -9.45 17.22
CA ARG A 46 -23.22 -8.01 17.32
C ARG A 46 -22.00 -7.15 17.05
N CYS A 47 -20.90 -7.48 17.71
CA CYS A 47 -19.66 -6.73 17.54
C CYS A 47 -19.07 -6.88 16.14
N TYR A 48 -19.24 -8.04 15.49
CA TYR A 48 -18.90 -8.23 14.09
C TYR A 48 -19.68 -7.25 13.20
N PHE A 49 -21.01 -7.22 13.28
CA PHE A 49 -21.83 -6.31 12.47
C PHE A 49 -21.54 -4.84 12.76
N LEU A 50 -21.41 -4.46 14.03
CA LEU A 50 -21.03 -3.08 14.40
C LEU A 50 -19.66 -2.69 13.83
N SER A 51 -18.67 -3.59 13.89
CA SER A 51 -17.34 -3.33 13.34
C SER A 51 -17.36 -3.13 11.82
N LEU A 52 -18.19 -3.89 11.10
CA LEU A 52 -18.37 -3.72 9.66
C LEU A 52 -19.01 -2.37 9.34
N CYS A 53 -20.04 -1.97 10.11
CA CYS A 53 -20.70 -0.68 9.91
C CYS A 53 -19.75 0.48 10.20
N CYS A 54 -19.00 0.44 11.30
CA CYS A 54 -17.99 1.44 11.64
C CYS A 54 -16.89 1.53 10.57
N SER A 55 -16.41 0.39 10.05
CA SER A 55 -15.41 0.37 8.98
C SER A 55 -15.94 0.97 7.69
N ALA A 56 -17.19 0.66 7.32
CA ALA A 56 -17.82 1.22 6.12
C ALA A 56 -18.08 2.74 6.24
N ALA A 57 -18.30 3.24 7.46
CA ALA A 57 -18.37 4.68 7.77
C ALA A 57 -16.98 5.36 7.86
N GLY A 58 -15.88 4.63 7.60
CA GLY A 58 -14.50 5.14 7.70
C GLY A 58 -13.95 5.26 9.12
N GLN A 59 -14.69 4.82 10.14
CA GLN A 59 -14.31 4.88 11.55
C GLN A 59 -13.55 3.61 11.98
N ASN A 60 -12.39 3.37 11.36
CA ASN A 60 -11.61 2.14 11.58
C ASN A 60 -11.14 1.95 13.04
N GLU A 61 -10.79 3.03 13.73
CA GLU A 61 -10.40 2.99 15.16
C GLU A 61 -11.54 2.52 16.07
N ALA A 62 -12.77 3.01 15.82
CA ALA A 62 -13.94 2.58 16.57
C ALA A 62 -14.23 1.09 16.32
N ALA A 63 -14.14 0.65 15.06
CA ALA A 63 -14.29 -0.74 14.67
C ALA A 63 -13.28 -1.66 15.38
N LEU A 64 -12.00 -1.28 15.41
CA LEU A 64 -10.94 -2.03 16.10
C LEU A 64 -11.19 -2.11 17.61
N ASN A 65 -11.61 -1.02 18.24
CA ASN A 65 -11.92 -1.01 19.67
C ASN A 65 -13.08 -1.95 20.03
N VAL A 66 -14.10 -2.05 19.17
CA VAL A 66 -15.21 -3.00 19.33
C VAL A 66 -14.70 -4.45 19.22
N LEU A 67 -13.85 -4.74 18.24
CA LEU A 67 -13.29 -6.07 18.02
C LEU A 67 -12.34 -6.53 19.14
N LYS A 68 -11.52 -5.62 19.68
CA LYS A 68 -10.64 -5.88 20.83
C LYS A 68 -11.42 -6.28 22.07
N LYS A 69 -12.59 -5.67 22.31
CA LYS A 69 -13.45 -6.01 23.45
C LYS A 69 -14.00 -7.44 23.39
N VAL A 70 -14.17 -7.98 22.18
CA VAL A 70 -14.66 -9.35 21.97
C VAL A 70 -13.52 -10.36 21.94
N SER A 71 -12.35 -9.98 21.43
CA SER A 71 -11.20 -10.89 21.35
C SER A 71 -10.41 -11.05 22.67
N GLY A 72 -10.81 -10.34 23.73
CA GLY A 72 -10.19 -10.36 25.06
C GLY A 72 -10.66 -11.49 25.98
N CYS A 73 -9.98 -11.65 27.13
CA CYS A 73 -10.08 -12.78 28.07
C CYS A 73 -11.47 -13.09 28.65
N SER A 74 -12.47 -12.22 28.48
CA SER A 74 -13.81 -12.42 29.04
C SER A 74 -14.59 -13.60 28.41
N GLU A 75 -14.11 -14.13 27.28
CA GLU A 75 -14.72 -15.26 26.56
C GLU A 75 -13.82 -16.51 26.53
N ALA A 76 -12.83 -16.65 27.42
CA ALA A 76 -11.87 -17.77 27.46
C ALA A 76 -12.48 -19.20 27.56
N LYS A 77 -13.81 -19.33 27.65
CA LYS A 77 -14.55 -20.60 27.63
C LYS A 77 -15.38 -20.85 26.36
N SER A 78 -15.51 -19.86 25.47
CA SER A 78 -16.26 -19.95 24.21
C SER A 78 -15.31 -20.00 23.02
N LYS A 79 -15.67 -20.75 21.96
CA LYS A 79 -14.93 -20.73 20.69
C LYS A 79 -15.03 -19.31 20.10
N PRO A 80 -13.92 -18.70 19.68
CA PRO A 80 -13.95 -17.36 19.13
C PRO A 80 -14.68 -17.36 17.78
N HIS A 81 -15.47 -16.31 17.56
CA HIS A 81 -16.19 -16.10 16.31
C HIS A 81 -15.20 -15.70 15.20
N LEU A 82 -14.74 -16.68 14.41
CA LEU A 82 -13.69 -16.50 13.38
C LEU A 82 -13.89 -15.30 12.45
N PRO A 83 -15.10 -15.00 11.94
CA PRO A 83 -15.32 -13.82 11.09
C PRO A 83 -14.96 -12.49 11.79
N SER A 84 -15.30 -12.35 13.08
CA SER A 84 -14.97 -11.12 13.84
C SER A 84 -13.47 -10.93 14.01
N VAL A 85 -12.75 -12.02 14.33
CA VAL A 85 -11.30 -12.00 14.50
C VAL A 85 -10.62 -11.71 13.16
N LEU A 86 -11.12 -12.28 12.06
CA LEU A 86 -10.59 -12.04 10.72
C LEU A 86 -10.80 -10.59 10.24
N VAL A 87 -11.94 -9.95 10.55
CA VAL A 87 -12.14 -8.52 10.29
C VAL A 87 -11.14 -7.68 11.06
N GLY A 88 -10.82 -8.07 12.31
CA GLY A 88 -9.75 -7.42 13.09
C GLY A 88 -8.41 -7.46 12.36
N ALA A 89 -8.00 -8.64 11.88
CA ALA A 89 -6.79 -8.78 11.07
C ALA A 89 -6.83 -7.93 9.79
N LYS A 90 -7.96 -7.90 9.08
CA LYS A 90 -8.15 -7.09 7.88
C LYS A 90 -7.95 -5.60 8.15
N LEU A 91 -8.62 -5.05 9.17
CA LEU A 91 -8.52 -3.62 9.52
C LEU A 91 -7.09 -3.25 9.93
N CYS A 92 -6.44 -4.09 10.75
CA CYS A 92 -5.05 -3.87 11.13
C CYS A 92 -4.08 -3.95 9.94
N SER A 93 -4.36 -4.76 8.93
CA SER A 93 -3.51 -4.85 7.72
C SER A 93 -3.49 -3.57 6.88
N GLN A 94 -4.50 -2.70 7.04
CA GLN A 94 -4.63 -1.45 6.31
C GLN A 94 -3.91 -0.27 6.98
N ASP A 95 -3.47 -0.42 8.24
CA ASP A 95 -2.79 0.62 9.01
C ASP A 95 -1.46 0.12 9.60
N LEU A 96 -0.40 0.87 9.33
CA LEU A 96 0.95 0.61 9.83
C LEU A 96 1.01 0.54 11.36
N LYS A 97 0.22 1.36 12.07
CA LYS A 97 0.25 1.45 13.53
C LYS A 97 -0.28 0.19 14.21
N HIS A 98 -1.26 -0.45 13.58
CA HIS A 98 -1.97 -1.60 14.13
C HIS A 98 -1.42 -2.94 13.64
N ALA A 99 -0.29 -2.94 12.91
CA ALA A 99 0.30 -4.12 12.31
C ALA A 99 0.55 -5.27 13.31
N ARG A 100 1.07 -4.97 14.51
CA ARG A 100 1.34 -5.98 15.55
C ARG A 100 0.06 -6.62 16.09
N GLU A 101 -0.98 -5.82 16.29
CA GLU A 101 -2.28 -6.34 16.72
C GLU A 101 -2.92 -7.20 15.62
N GLY A 102 -2.73 -6.82 14.35
CA GLY A 102 -3.16 -7.62 13.20
C GLY A 102 -2.52 -9.01 13.16
N ILE A 103 -1.24 -9.11 13.54
CA ILE A 103 -0.54 -10.40 13.69
C ILE A 103 -1.22 -11.26 14.76
N GLU A 104 -1.57 -10.68 15.91
CA GLU A 104 -2.28 -11.41 16.98
C GLU A 104 -3.66 -11.90 16.53
N PHE A 105 -4.44 -11.06 15.84
CA PHE A 105 -5.74 -11.46 15.30
C PHE A 105 -5.60 -12.60 14.30
N ALA A 106 -4.65 -12.53 13.37
CA ALA A 106 -4.46 -13.56 12.36
C ALA A 106 -3.99 -14.90 12.97
N HIS A 107 -3.05 -14.88 13.94
CA HIS A 107 -2.64 -16.10 14.66
C HIS A 107 -3.81 -16.74 15.42
N LYS A 108 -4.67 -15.95 16.08
CA LYS A 108 -5.88 -16.49 16.73
C LYS A 108 -6.79 -17.24 15.76
N VAL A 109 -6.91 -16.79 14.51
CA VAL A 109 -7.69 -17.51 13.47
C VAL A 109 -7.01 -18.82 13.08
N ILE A 110 -5.68 -18.81 12.95
CA ILE A 110 -4.89 -20.00 12.58
C ILE A 110 -4.92 -21.05 13.69
N ASP A 111 -4.75 -20.65 14.95
CA ASP A 111 -4.70 -21.55 16.11
C ASP A 111 -6.05 -22.25 16.36
N VAL A 112 -7.15 -21.56 16.09
CA VAL A 112 -8.52 -22.09 16.26
C VAL A 112 -9.01 -22.79 14.98
N GLY A 113 -8.40 -22.48 13.84
CA GLY A 113 -8.74 -23.02 12.53
C GLY A 113 -8.53 -24.54 12.47
N SER A 114 -9.59 -25.27 12.15
CA SER A 114 -9.49 -26.71 11.83
C SER A 114 -9.37 -26.93 10.33
N HIS A 115 -9.00 -28.14 9.89
CA HIS A 115 -8.92 -28.52 8.47
C HIS A 115 -10.23 -28.31 7.67
N ARG A 116 -11.38 -28.08 8.33
CA ARG A 116 -12.65 -27.75 7.66
C ARG A 116 -12.78 -26.26 7.27
N ASN A 117 -11.97 -25.39 7.88
CA ASN A 117 -12.03 -23.92 7.71
C ASN A 117 -10.81 -23.39 6.94
N THR A 118 -10.37 -24.10 5.90
CA THR A 118 -9.18 -23.74 5.10
C THR A 118 -9.25 -22.34 4.51
N HIS A 119 -10.45 -21.87 4.14
CA HIS A 119 -10.65 -20.51 3.64
C HIS A 119 -10.27 -19.44 4.68
N PHE A 120 -10.71 -19.58 5.94
CA PHE A 120 -10.36 -18.63 7.00
C PHE A 120 -8.86 -18.63 7.29
N ILE A 121 -8.23 -19.80 7.24
CA ILE A 121 -6.77 -19.93 7.40
C ILE A 121 -6.02 -19.23 6.26
N GLY A 122 -6.47 -19.40 5.01
CA GLY A 122 -5.91 -18.70 3.85
C GLY A 122 -6.03 -17.18 3.96
N GLN A 123 -7.21 -16.68 4.31
CA GLN A 123 -7.43 -15.25 4.55
C GLN A 123 -6.64 -14.73 5.75
N ALA A 124 -6.47 -15.52 6.82
CA ALA A 124 -5.65 -15.13 7.96
C ALA A 124 -4.18 -14.97 7.55
N HIS A 125 -3.63 -15.92 6.80
CA HIS A 125 -2.27 -15.81 6.28
C HIS A 125 -2.10 -14.63 5.32
N LYS A 126 -3.11 -14.32 4.47
CA LYS A 126 -3.11 -13.10 3.65
C LYS A 126 -2.88 -11.85 4.49
N PHE A 127 -3.68 -11.65 5.55
CA PHE A 127 -3.54 -10.47 6.41
C PHE A 127 -2.26 -10.51 7.25
N LEU A 128 -1.84 -11.69 7.69
CA LEU A 128 -0.61 -11.90 8.46
C LEU A 128 0.63 -11.45 7.66
N VAL A 129 0.71 -11.80 6.37
CA VAL A 129 1.78 -11.38 5.45
C VAL A 129 1.86 -9.85 5.35
N VAL A 130 0.71 -9.20 5.12
CA VAL A 130 0.65 -7.72 5.05
C VAL A 130 1.00 -7.08 6.39
N CYS A 131 0.52 -7.64 7.51
CA CYS A 131 0.82 -7.14 8.84
C CYS A 131 2.31 -7.29 9.19
N TYR A 132 2.95 -8.41 8.83
CA TYR A 132 4.40 -8.56 8.98
C TYR A 132 5.18 -7.55 8.13
N GLY A 133 4.78 -7.32 6.87
CA GLY A 133 5.36 -6.28 6.04
C GLY A 133 5.21 -4.88 6.64
N ASN A 134 4.04 -4.55 7.21
CA ASN A 134 3.80 -3.29 7.90
C ASN A 134 4.60 -3.17 9.21
N ALA A 135 4.70 -4.25 9.99
CA ALA A 135 5.49 -4.29 11.22
C ALA A 135 6.99 -4.13 10.93
N ALA A 136 7.48 -4.70 9.83
CA ALA A 136 8.84 -4.49 9.36
C ALA A 136 9.11 -2.99 9.05
N ARG A 137 8.16 -2.29 8.39
CA ARG A 137 8.28 -0.86 8.08
C ARG A 137 8.25 0.05 9.32
N THR A 138 7.59 -0.37 10.40
CA THR A 138 7.56 0.39 11.67
C THR A 138 8.66 -0.02 12.65
N SER A 139 9.44 -1.06 12.35
CA SER A 139 10.48 -1.58 13.23
C SER A 139 11.69 -0.64 13.32
N LEU A 140 12.14 -0.38 14.54
CA LEU A 140 13.28 0.49 14.82
C LEU A 140 14.63 -0.23 14.69
N SER A 141 14.65 -1.55 14.85
CA SER A 141 15.84 -2.40 14.73
C SER A 141 15.87 -3.15 13.40
N ASP A 142 17.04 -3.21 12.77
CA ASP A 142 17.26 -4.03 11.57
C ASP A 142 17.02 -5.52 11.87
N SER A 143 17.38 -5.99 13.07
CA SER A 143 17.17 -7.39 13.46
C SER A 143 15.68 -7.76 13.53
N GLU A 144 14.86 -6.86 14.08
CA GLU A 144 13.41 -7.02 14.19
C GLU A 144 12.76 -6.96 12.81
N ARG A 145 13.23 -6.04 11.95
CA ARG A 145 12.78 -5.92 10.56
C ARG A 145 13.03 -7.21 9.76
N VAL A 146 14.27 -7.72 9.79
CA VAL A 146 14.63 -8.96 9.10
C VAL A 146 13.82 -10.14 9.62
N TRP A 147 13.57 -10.19 10.94
CA TRP A 147 12.72 -11.22 11.53
C TRP A 147 11.29 -11.16 10.97
N PHE A 148 10.64 -9.99 10.96
CA PHE A 148 9.30 -9.83 10.39
C PHE A 148 9.24 -10.17 8.89
N LEU A 149 10.24 -9.78 8.10
CA LEU A 149 10.30 -10.14 6.68
C LEU A 149 10.43 -11.65 6.48
N GLY A 150 11.25 -12.33 7.30
CA GLY A 150 11.37 -13.78 7.29
C GLY A 150 10.06 -14.49 7.65
N GLU A 151 9.36 -14.02 8.67
CA GLU A 151 8.05 -14.56 9.07
C GLU A 151 6.97 -14.30 8.01
N SER A 152 7.03 -13.18 7.30
CA SER A 152 6.19 -12.90 6.13
C SER A 152 6.40 -13.97 5.05
N LEU A 153 7.65 -14.25 4.67
CA LEU A 153 7.98 -15.28 3.68
C LEU A 153 7.56 -16.70 4.11
N ASN A 154 7.75 -17.05 5.39
CA ASN A 154 7.30 -18.32 5.94
C ASN A 154 5.76 -18.46 5.88
N SER A 155 5.06 -17.36 6.10
CA SER A 155 3.60 -17.34 6.04
C SER A 155 3.07 -17.46 4.62
N LEU A 156 3.78 -16.88 3.64
CA LEU A 156 3.51 -17.07 2.21
C LEU A 156 3.61 -18.56 1.82
N SER A 157 4.70 -19.23 2.22
CA SER A 157 4.92 -20.64 1.86
C SER A 157 3.87 -21.57 2.47
N ARG A 158 3.44 -21.29 3.72
CA ARG A 158 2.40 -22.06 4.41
C ARG A 158 1.01 -21.89 3.78
N ALA A 159 0.70 -20.71 3.27
CA ALA A 159 -0.59 -20.45 2.64
C ALA A 159 -0.66 -20.85 1.16
N ALA A 160 0.49 -20.93 0.47
CA ALA A 160 0.58 -21.52 -0.87
C ALA A 160 0.27 -23.04 -0.91
N LEU A 161 0.27 -23.72 0.25
CA LEU A 161 -0.20 -25.11 0.38
C LEU A 161 -1.74 -25.24 0.35
N GLY A 162 -2.46 -24.12 0.42
CA GLY A 162 -3.91 -24.04 0.28
C GLY A 162 -4.33 -23.82 -1.18
N LYS A 163 -5.61 -24.03 -1.49
CA LYS A 163 -6.20 -23.83 -2.84
C LYS A 163 -5.78 -22.48 -3.44
N GLU A 164 -5.57 -22.48 -4.76
CA GLU A 164 -5.31 -21.29 -5.58
C GLU A 164 -6.46 -20.28 -5.46
N ASP A 165 -6.26 -19.22 -4.67
CA ASP A 165 -7.12 -18.04 -4.58
C ASP A 165 -6.42 -16.88 -5.30
N ALA A 166 -7.06 -16.30 -6.31
CA ALA A 166 -6.47 -15.24 -7.14
C ALA A 166 -6.04 -14.04 -6.28
N GLU A 167 -6.87 -13.63 -5.33
CA GLU A 167 -6.60 -12.45 -4.49
C GLU A 167 -5.47 -12.72 -3.48
N LEU A 168 -5.26 -13.99 -3.11
CA LEU A 168 -4.09 -14.42 -2.34
C LEU A 168 -2.81 -14.29 -3.17
N MET A 169 -2.83 -14.78 -4.42
CA MET A 169 -1.70 -14.68 -5.34
C MET A 169 -1.31 -13.22 -5.62
N PHE A 170 -2.28 -12.32 -5.81
CA PHE A 170 -2.01 -10.89 -5.94
C PHE A 170 -1.29 -10.32 -4.70
N SER A 171 -1.80 -10.64 -3.51
CA SER A 171 -1.21 -10.16 -2.25
C SER A 171 0.22 -10.67 -2.05
N PHE A 172 0.47 -11.92 -2.47
CA PHE A 172 1.78 -12.55 -2.40
C PHE A 172 2.76 -11.94 -3.40
N GLY A 173 2.30 -11.70 -4.62
CA GLY A 173 3.05 -11.01 -5.65
C GLY A 173 3.49 -9.62 -5.21
N LEU A 174 2.56 -8.85 -4.61
CA LEU A 174 2.84 -7.51 -4.10
C LEU A 174 3.89 -7.52 -2.98
N GLU A 175 3.77 -8.43 -2.02
CA GLU A 175 4.72 -8.48 -0.89
C GLU A 175 6.11 -8.96 -1.35
N ASN A 176 6.18 -9.97 -2.24
CA ASN A 176 7.45 -10.38 -2.84
C ASN A 176 8.10 -9.24 -3.64
N ALA A 177 7.30 -8.47 -4.39
CA ALA A 177 7.80 -7.31 -5.14
C ALA A 177 8.43 -6.28 -4.18
N LYS A 178 7.72 -5.94 -3.09
CA LYS A 178 8.22 -5.02 -2.05
C LYS A 178 9.50 -5.51 -1.39
N GLN A 179 9.66 -6.82 -1.24
CA GLN A 179 10.87 -7.46 -0.69
C GLN A 179 11.98 -7.69 -1.73
N ARG A 180 11.80 -7.28 -2.99
CA ARG A 180 12.74 -7.49 -4.12
C ARG A 180 12.92 -8.96 -4.55
N ASN A 181 11.99 -9.84 -4.18
CA ASN A 181 11.92 -11.20 -4.71
C ASN A 181 11.21 -11.21 -6.07
N LEU A 182 11.86 -10.65 -7.10
CA LEU A 182 11.22 -10.31 -8.38
C LEU A 182 10.66 -11.54 -9.12
N SER A 183 11.36 -12.67 -9.12
CA SER A 183 10.90 -13.90 -9.79
C SER A 183 9.62 -14.45 -9.16
N ALA A 184 9.62 -14.64 -7.83
CA ALA A 184 8.43 -15.07 -7.10
C ALA A 184 7.29 -14.05 -7.20
N ALA A 185 7.61 -12.76 -7.25
CA ALA A 185 6.61 -11.72 -7.48
C ALA A 185 5.96 -11.87 -8.86
N PHE A 186 6.77 -11.99 -9.91
CA PHE A 186 6.31 -12.17 -11.28
C PHE A 186 5.41 -13.40 -11.41
N ASP A 187 5.85 -14.56 -10.93
CA ASP A 187 5.09 -15.81 -11.02
C ASP A 187 3.71 -15.70 -10.33
N ASN A 188 3.68 -15.15 -9.11
CA ASN A 188 2.42 -14.98 -8.37
C ASN A 188 1.45 -14.01 -9.06
N VAL A 189 1.95 -12.87 -9.57
CA VAL A 189 1.07 -11.91 -10.27
C VAL A 189 0.62 -12.46 -11.62
N MET A 190 1.47 -13.22 -12.33
CA MET A 190 1.08 -13.91 -13.55
C MET A 190 -0.01 -14.96 -13.30
N SER A 191 0.11 -15.75 -12.22
CA SER A 191 -0.96 -16.65 -11.79
C SER A 191 -2.24 -15.89 -11.48
N TYR A 192 -2.19 -14.78 -10.74
CA TYR A 192 -3.35 -13.91 -10.52
C TYR A 192 -4.01 -13.46 -11.83
N SER A 193 -3.23 -12.92 -12.77
CA SER A 193 -3.75 -12.45 -14.06
C SER A 193 -4.35 -13.57 -14.92
N SER A 194 -3.86 -14.81 -14.81
CA SER A 194 -4.44 -15.96 -15.51
C SER A 194 -5.76 -16.45 -14.91
N MET A 195 -5.98 -16.22 -13.61
CA MET A 195 -7.18 -16.65 -12.88
C MET A 195 -8.32 -15.63 -13.02
N GLU A 196 -8.00 -14.33 -13.07
CA GLU A 196 -9.00 -13.29 -13.34
C GLU A 196 -9.21 -13.17 -14.85
N ALA A 197 -10.39 -13.58 -15.33
CA ALA A 197 -10.74 -13.64 -16.75
C ALA A 197 -10.81 -12.25 -17.45
N GLY A 198 -9.66 -11.61 -17.67
CA GLY A 198 -9.47 -10.55 -18.66
C GLY A 198 -9.73 -9.11 -18.22
N SER A 199 -9.71 -8.78 -16.91
CA SER A 199 -9.84 -7.38 -16.47
C SER A 199 -9.16 -7.08 -15.14
N SER A 200 -7.91 -7.54 -14.95
CA SER A 200 -7.15 -7.15 -13.76
C SER A 200 -6.24 -5.95 -14.06
N GLY A 201 -6.84 -4.75 -14.19
CA GLY A 201 -6.06 -3.51 -14.25
C GLY A 201 -5.04 -3.41 -13.09
N ARG A 202 -5.35 -4.03 -11.94
CA ARG A 202 -4.46 -4.21 -10.79
C ARG A 202 -3.25 -5.10 -11.10
N GLY A 203 -3.43 -6.22 -11.79
CA GLY A 203 -2.38 -7.18 -12.12
C GLY A 203 -1.35 -6.56 -13.07
N TRP A 204 -1.83 -5.92 -14.13
CA TRP A 204 -0.97 -5.24 -15.10
C TRP A 204 -0.16 -4.09 -14.48
N LYS A 205 -0.80 -3.28 -13.63
CA LYS A 205 -0.13 -2.19 -12.90
C LYS A 205 0.99 -2.68 -11.98
N LEU A 206 0.91 -3.91 -11.49
CA LEU A 206 1.95 -4.50 -10.65
C LEU A 206 3.02 -5.25 -11.47
N LEU A 207 2.64 -5.92 -12.56
CA LEU A 207 3.57 -6.62 -13.46
C LEU A 207 4.56 -5.68 -14.12
N ALA A 208 4.13 -4.54 -14.63
CA ALA A 208 5.01 -3.62 -15.35
C ALA A 208 6.17 -3.08 -14.47
N PRO A 209 5.95 -2.63 -13.22
CA PRO A 209 7.03 -2.32 -12.29
C PRO A 209 7.93 -3.52 -11.95
N ILE A 210 7.39 -4.73 -11.79
CA ILE A 210 8.20 -5.94 -11.51
C ILE A 210 9.14 -6.23 -12.67
N VAL A 211 8.63 -6.27 -13.90
CA VAL A 211 9.43 -6.53 -15.11
C VAL A 211 10.43 -5.40 -15.36
N SER A 212 10.09 -4.17 -15.01
CA SER A 212 11.04 -3.05 -15.08
C SER A 212 12.20 -3.20 -14.07
N ALA A 213 11.94 -3.78 -12.89
CA ALA A 213 12.96 -4.06 -11.89
C ALA A 213 13.94 -5.15 -12.34
N GLU A 214 13.52 -6.02 -13.25
CA GLU A 214 14.40 -6.97 -13.97
C GLU A 214 15.21 -6.31 -15.11
N GLN A 215 15.17 -4.98 -15.25
CA GLN A 215 15.79 -4.20 -16.34
C GLN A 215 15.19 -4.48 -17.74
N ARG A 216 14.04 -5.16 -17.81
CA ARG A 216 13.33 -5.49 -19.06
C ARG A 216 12.35 -4.38 -19.43
N PHE A 217 12.86 -3.16 -19.63
CA PHE A 217 12.00 -1.98 -19.85
C PHE A 217 11.09 -2.06 -21.08
N LYS A 218 11.54 -2.73 -22.14
CA LYS A 218 10.72 -2.93 -23.36
C LYS A 218 9.54 -3.85 -23.07
N ASP A 219 9.77 -4.95 -22.37
CA ASP A 219 8.71 -5.89 -22.01
C ASP A 219 7.72 -5.23 -21.04
N ALA A 220 8.21 -4.43 -20.09
CA ALA A 220 7.36 -3.62 -19.23
C ALA A 220 6.52 -2.60 -20.01
N GLU A 221 7.07 -1.95 -21.04
CA GLU A 221 6.30 -1.05 -21.93
C GLU A 221 5.22 -1.82 -22.69
N THR A 222 5.53 -3.03 -23.20
CA THR A 222 4.52 -3.87 -23.88
C THR A 222 3.39 -4.30 -22.95
N ILE A 223 3.69 -4.59 -21.69
CA ILE A 223 2.67 -4.90 -20.67
C ILE A 223 1.75 -3.70 -20.45
N VAL A 224 2.31 -2.49 -20.39
CA VAL A 224 1.51 -1.27 -20.23
C VAL A 224 0.65 -1.00 -21.47
N ASP A 225 1.16 -1.28 -22.67
CA ASP A 225 0.38 -1.13 -23.90
C ASP A 225 -0.81 -2.09 -23.94
N LEU A 226 -0.60 -3.36 -23.61
CA LEU A 226 -1.68 -4.35 -23.47
C LEU A 226 -2.71 -3.90 -22.43
N ALA A 227 -2.25 -3.39 -21.29
CA ALA A 227 -3.13 -2.91 -20.23
C ALA A 227 -3.95 -1.68 -20.66
N LEU A 228 -3.39 -0.78 -21.46
CA LEU A 228 -4.11 0.39 -21.98
C LEU A 228 -5.23 0.01 -22.96
N ASP A 229 -5.05 -1.09 -23.70
CA ASP A 229 -6.06 -1.63 -24.60
C ASP A 229 -7.24 -2.29 -23.84
N GLU A 230 -6.97 -2.87 -22.66
CA GLU A 230 -7.96 -3.60 -21.86
C GLU A 230 -8.66 -2.76 -20.77
N THR A 231 -8.13 -1.58 -20.40
CA THR A 231 -8.61 -0.83 -19.23
C THR A 231 -9.55 0.35 -19.55
N GLU A 232 -10.50 0.58 -18.62
CA GLU A 232 -11.40 1.74 -18.66
C GLU A 232 -10.69 3.07 -18.32
N ARG A 233 -11.29 4.20 -18.71
CA ARG A 233 -10.70 5.56 -18.69
C ARG A 233 -9.99 6.00 -17.40
N ILE A 234 -10.33 5.45 -16.24
CA ILE A 234 -9.79 5.90 -14.94
C ILE A 234 -8.38 5.33 -14.70
N ASP A 235 -8.15 4.10 -15.12
CA ASP A 235 -6.86 3.43 -14.94
C ASP A 235 -5.82 3.86 -15.98
N GLN A 236 -6.28 4.46 -17.08
CA GLN A 236 -5.44 4.95 -18.17
C GLN A 236 -4.45 6.03 -17.71
N PHE A 237 -4.79 6.89 -16.75
CA PHE A 237 -3.88 7.94 -16.29
C PHE A 237 -2.61 7.38 -15.62
N GLU A 238 -2.79 6.40 -14.74
CA GLU A 238 -1.69 5.75 -14.02
C GLU A 238 -0.82 4.95 -14.98
N LEU A 239 -1.43 4.21 -15.92
CA LEU A 239 -0.73 3.45 -16.95
C LEU A 239 0.06 4.35 -17.91
N LEU A 240 -0.52 5.45 -18.38
CA LEU A 240 0.18 6.43 -19.23
C LEU A 240 1.37 7.05 -18.49
N ARG A 241 1.21 7.36 -17.19
CA ARG A 241 2.32 7.83 -16.36
C ARG A 241 3.44 6.78 -16.30
N LEU A 242 3.10 5.53 -16.01
CA LEU A 242 4.08 4.44 -15.96
C LEU A 242 4.80 4.27 -17.32
N LYS A 243 4.07 4.32 -18.43
CA LYS A 243 4.63 4.33 -19.80
C LYS A 243 5.63 5.47 -20.01
N THR A 244 5.31 6.69 -19.57
CA THR A 244 6.26 7.82 -19.69
C THR A 244 7.56 7.59 -18.94
N VAL A 245 7.50 7.01 -17.74
CA VAL A 245 8.69 6.75 -16.93
C VAL A 245 9.53 5.64 -17.57
N LEU A 246 8.88 4.59 -18.10
CA LEU A 246 9.55 3.53 -18.87
C LEU A 246 10.26 4.08 -20.12
N GLN A 247 9.62 4.97 -20.87
CA GLN A 247 10.22 5.58 -22.06
C GLN A 247 11.40 6.50 -21.71
N ILE A 248 11.34 7.20 -20.58
CA ILE A 248 12.48 7.99 -20.05
C ILE A 248 13.62 7.06 -19.64
N ALA A 249 13.33 5.95 -18.95
CA ALA A 249 14.32 4.95 -18.55
C ALA A 249 15.00 4.28 -19.76
N GLN A 250 14.29 4.14 -20.88
CA GLN A 250 14.82 3.68 -22.16
C GLN A 250 15.53 4.76 -22.99
N GLU A 251 15.71 5.97 -22.45
CA GLU A 251 16.33 7.12 -23.14
C GLU A 251 15.60 7.54 -24.43
N ARG A 252 14.27 7.39 -24.46
CA ARG A 252 13.39 7.80 -25.58
C ARG A 252 12.51 9.00 -25.21
N PRO A 253 13.08 10.18 -24.95
CA PRO A 253 12.32 11.34 -24.45
C PRO A 253 11.27 11.85 -25.43
N LYS A 254 11.44 11.66 -26.75
CA LYS A 254 10.45 12.07 -27.76
C LYS A 254 9.11 11.32 -27.60
N HIS A 255 9.18 10.01 -27.41
CA HIS A 255 8.00 9.17 -27.16
C HIS A 255 7.36 9.51 -25.81
N ALA A 256 8.18 9.80 -24.79
CA ALA A 256 7.68 10.23 -23.48
C ALA A 256 6.90 11.54 -23.58
N ILE A 257 7.37 12.51 -24.37
CA ILE A 257 6.68 13.78 -24.61
C ILE A 257 5.33 13.54 -25.29
N GLU A 258 5.27 12.68 -26.31
CA GLU A 258 4.01 12.33 -26.99
C GLU A 258 3.01 11.70 -26.03
N THR A 259 3.45 10.74 -25.22
CA THR A 259 2.62 10.09 -24.20
C THR A 259 2.15 11.10 -23.14
N TYR A 260 3.00 12.03 -22.71
CA TYR A 260 2.60 13.13 -21.83
C TYR A 260 1.56 14.05 -22.45
N ARG A 261 1.63 14.32 -23.76
CA ARG A 261 0.62 15.11 -24.47
C ARG A 261 -0.74 14.40 -24.45
N MET A 262 -0.77 13.08 -24.64
CA MET A 262 -1.99 12.28 -24.51
C MET A 262 -2.55 12.36 -23.09
N LEU A 263 -1.70 12.18 -22.07
CA LEU A 263 -2.10 12.29 -20.66
C LEU A 263 -2.71 13.67 -20.34
N LEU A 264 -2.08 14.75 -20.81
CA LEU A 264 -2.58 16.11 -20.59
C LEU A 264 -3.93 16.35 -21.28
N ALA A 265 -4.11 15.83 -22.50
CA ALA A 265 -5.38 15.94 -23.22
C ALA A 265 -6.52 15.21 -22.48
N LEU A 266 -6.26 14.03 -21.93
CA LEU A 266 -7.24 13.30 -21.10
C LEU A 266 -7.62 14.07 -19.83
N ILE A 267 -6.62 14.67 -19.15
CA ILE A 267 -6.88 15.48 -17.95
C ILE A 267 -7.76 16.68 -18.29
N GLN A 268 -7.50 17.35 -19.42
CA GLN A 268 -8.29 18.51 -19.87
C GLN A 268 -9.74 18.10 -20.20
N ALA A 269 -9.92 17.03 -20.98
CA ALA A 269 -11.25 16.52 -21.33
C ALA A 269 -12.07 16.12 -20.09
N GLN A 270 -11.43 15.53 -19.07
CA GLN A 270 -12.12 15.16 -17.84
C GLN A 270 -12.51 16.37 -16.98
N ARG A 271 -11.69 17.43 -16.95
CA ARG A 271 -12.04 18.68 -16.26
C ARG A 271 -13.27 19.35 -16.88
N GLU A 272 -13.36 19.35 -18.21
CA GLU A 272 -14.50 19.93 -18.93
C GLU A 272 -15.81 19.18 -18.64
N GLN A 273 -15.77 17.86 -18.50
CA GLN A 273 -16.93 17.04 -18.10
C GLN A 273 -17.35 17.25 -16.64
N THR A 274 -16.40 17.60 -15.75
CA THR A 274 -16.67 17.82 -14.33
C THR A 274 -17.30 19.20 -14.07
N ILE A 275 -17.10 20.16 -14.97
CA ILE A 275 -17.67 21.51 -14.87
C ILE A 275 -19.16 21.52 -15.28
N THR A 276 -19.61 20.55 -16.08
CA THR A 276 -21.02 20.44 -16.53
C THR A 276 -21.86 19.47 -15.70
N GLY A 277 -21.27 18.68 -14.80
CA GLY A 277 -21.99 17.77 -13.89
C GLY A 277 -21.59 17.99 -12.42
N GLN A 278 -22.50 18.53 -11.60
CA GLN A 278 -22.25 18.73 -10.18
C GLN A 278 -21.93 17.42 -9.45
N LYS A 279 -20.77 17.41 -8.79
CA LYS A 279 -20.53 16.89 -7.43
C LYS A 279 -20.65 15.37 -7.24
N LEU A 280 -19.70 14.59 -7.79
CA LEU A 280 -19.28 13.27 -7.26
C LEU A 280 -18.00 12.76 -7.96
N ARG A 281 -16.82 13.22 -7.52
CA ARG A 281 -15.51 12.49 -7.58
C ARG A 281 -14.36 13.32 -6.99
N ASN A 282 -14.46 13.63 -5.71
CA ASN A 282 -13.39 14.38 -5.02
C ASN A 282 -12.18 13.50 -4.66
N GLU A 283 -12.31 12.18 -4.56
CA GLU A 283 -11.21 11.29 -4.16
C GLU A 283 -10.19 11.05 -5.28
N SER A 284 -10.65 10.84 -6.52
CA SER A 284 -9.76 10.68 -7.67
C SER A 284 -8.99 11.98 -7.92
N LEU A 285 -9.68 13.12 -7.92
CA LEU A 285 -9.07 14.45 -8.09
C LEU A 285 -8.15 14.85 -6.94
N ALA A 286 -8.41 14.41 -5.69
CA ALA A 286 -7.50 14.62 -4.56
C ALA A 286 -6.24 13.76 -4.67
N ARG A 287 -6.36 12.47 -5.04
CA ARG A 287 -5.21 11.60 -5.36
C ARG A 287 -4.43 12.12 -6.57
N PHE A 288 -5.12 12.55 -7.64
CA PHE A 288 -4.48 13.21 -8.78
C PHE A 288 -3.84 14.54 -8.38
N GLY A 289 -4.40 15.28 -7.43
CA GLY A 289 -3.86 16.52 -6.91
C GLY A 289 -2.59 16.30 -6.09
N SER A 290 -2.57 15.28 -5.21
CA SER A 290 -1.38 14.85 -4.46
C SER A 290 -0.32 14.31 -5.41
N ASP A 291 -0.69 13.48 -6.38
CA ASP A 291 0.26 12.84 -7.28
C ASP A 291 0.81 13.81 -8.33
N LEU A 292 0.03 14.80 -8.77
CA LEU A 292 0.49 15.89 -9.62
C LEU A 292 1.34 16.89 -8.81
N TYR A 293 1.05 17.09 -7.52
CA TYR A 293 1.93 17.83 -6.62
C TYR A 293 3.26 17.10 -6.43
N GLU A 294 3.24 15.78 -6.16
CA GLU A 294 4.42 14.94 -6.06
C GLU A 294 5.23 14.88 -7.36
N ALA A 295 4.58 14.74 -8.52
CA ALA A 295 5.22 14.75 -9.82
C ALA A 295 5.79 16.14 -10.17
N ARG A 296 5.11 17.22 -9.79
CA ARG A 296 5.64 18.60 -9.94
C ARG A 296 6.81 18.86 -9.02
N VAL A 297 6.75 18.38 -7.78
CA VAL A 297 7.88 18.44 -6.85
C VAL A 297 9.02 17.63 -7.45
N MET A 298 8.83 16.35 -7.79
CA MET A 298 9.87 15.48 -8.37
C MET A 298 10.47 16.03 -9.67
N ALA A 299 9.65 16.53 -10.61
CA ALA A 299 10.13 17.12 -11.87
C ALA A 299 10.94 18.41 -11.60
N ARG A 300 10.47 19.25 -10.67
CA ARG A 300 11.20 20.43 -10.21
C ARG A 300 12.47 20.04 -9.44
N CYS A 301 12.51 18.90 -8.78
CA CYS A 301 13.67 18.37 -8.06
C CYS A 301 14.74 17.84 -9.01
N ARG A 302 14.33 17.12 -10.07
CA ARG A 302 15.25 16.61 -11.09
C ARG A 302 15.88 17.75 -11.89
N SER A 303 15.13 18.83 -12.15
CA SER A 303 15.69 20.06 -12.71
C SER A 303 16.59 20.83 -11.72
N VAL A 304 16.26 20.83 -10.42
CA VAL A 304 17.05 21.47 -9.34
C VAL A 304 18.36 20.75 -9.04
N LEU A 305 18.48 19.45 -9.34
CA LEU A 305 19.72 18.70 -9.16
C LEU A 305 20.87 19.29 -10.02
N PHE A 306 20.55 20.12 -11.04
CA PHE A 306 21.49 20.58 -12.05
C PHE A 306 21.82 22.09 -12.10
N GLU A 307 21.19 23.01 -11.34
CA GLU A 307 21.51 24.45 -11.50
C GLU A 307 21.53 25.31 -10.22
N ALA A 308 22.61 26.11 -10.10
CA ALA A 308 22.89 27.37 -9.36
C ALA A 308 22.40 27.60 -7.90
N GLN A 309 23.24 28.35 -7.14
CA GLN A 309 23.11 28.58 -5.68
C GLN A 309 21.78 29.20 -5.20
N GLU A 310 21.13 30.05 -6.00
CA GLU A 310 19.83 30.64 -5.63
C GLU A 310 18.67 29.64 -5.64
N LEU A 311 18.79 28.56 -6.41
CA LEU A 311 17.75 27.55 -6.53
C LEU A 311 17.71 26.56 -5.35
N TYR A 312 18.83 26.36 -4.65
CA TYR A 312 18.87 25.48 -3.46
C TYR A 312 17.97 25.99 -2.33
N LYS A 313 17.94 27.31 -2.07
CA LYS A 313 17.07 27.89 -1.04
C LYS A 313 15.59 27.69 -1.37
N LYS A 314 15.20 27.88 -2.64
CA LYS A 314 13.84 27.62 -3.12
C LYS A 314 13.47 26.13 -3.02
N ALA A 315 14.42 25.24 -3.27
CA ALA A 315 14.23 23.79 -3.14
C ALA A 315 13.97 23.37 -1.70
N VAL A 316 14.79 23.84 -0.75
CA VAL A 316 14.60 23.54 0.68
C VAL A 316 13.23 24.02 1.18
N ILE A 317 12.77 25.20 0.76
CA ILE A 317 11.42 25.69 1.11
C ILE A 317 10.35 24.75 0.56
N ALA A 318 10.45 24.34 -0.71
CA ALA A 318 9.50 23.43 -1.32
C ALA A 318 9.46 22.07 -0.59
N PHE A 319 10.61 21.52 -0.20
CA PHE A 319 10.68 20.28 0.57
C PHE A 319 10.12 20.43 1.98
N THR A 320 10.37 21.57 2.63
CA THR A 320 9.82 21.84 3.97
C THR A 320 8.29 21.86 3.92
N VAL A 321 7.71 22.45 2.87
CA VAL A 321 6.25 22.40 2.65
C VAL A 321 5.79 20.95 2.41
N ALA A 322 6.47 20.19 1.56
CA ALA A 322 6.12 18.80 1.30
C ALA A 322 6.15 17.94 2.60
N LEU A 323 7.20 18.09 3.41
CA LEU A 323 7.35 17.39 4.69
C LEU A 323 6.38 17.88 5.77
N SER A 324 5.88 19.12 5.67
CA SER A 324 4.81 19.60 6.55
C SER A 324 3.45 18.97 6.24
N ILE A 325 3.25 18.53 4.99
CA ILE A 325 2.04 17.81 4.56
C ILE A 325 2.20 16.32 4.88
N GLN A 326 3.33 15.72 4.50
CA GLN A 326 3.63 14.31 4.73
C GLN A 326 5.06 14.17 5.30
N PRO A 327 5.20 14.02 6.63
CA PRO A 327 6.50 13.91 7.29
C PRO A 327 7.33 12.70 6.84
N ASP A 328 6.66 11.62 6.43
CA ASP A 328 7.29 10.35 6.04
C ASP A 328 7.53 10.23 4.53
N PHE A 329 7.48 11.33 3.78
CA PHE A 329 7.67 11.32 2.32
C PHE A 329 9.15 11.18 1.94
N VAL A 330 9.59 9.93 1.77
CA VAL A 330 10.99 9.56 1.50
C VAL A 330 11.65 10.35 0.37
N PRO A 331 11.03 10.56 -0.82
CA PRO A 331 11.68 11.33 -1.89
C PRO A 331 12.03 12.77 -1.48
N ALA A 332 11.19 13.46 -0.70
CA ALA A 332 11.52 14.80 -0.21
C ALA A 332 12.61 14.77 0.86
N ILE A 333 12.62 13.76 1.74
CA ILE A 333 13.69 13.58 2.74
C ILE A 333 15.05 13.41 2.04
N VAL A 334 15.14 12.49 1.08
CA VAL A 334 16.35 12.20 0.31
C VAL A 334 16.81 13.43 -0.49
N ALA A 335 15.88 14.11 -1.16
CA ALA A 335 16.20 15.30 -1.95
C ALA A 335 16.64 16.48 -1.06
N THR A 336 16.06 16.64 0.14
CA THR A 336 16.52 17.62 1.14
C THR A 336 17.95 17.31 1.57
N ALA A 337 18.24 16.05 1.88
CA ALA A 337 19.59 15.60 2.24
C ALA A 337 20.60 15.88 1.12
N ALA A 338 20.24 15.62 -0.14
CA ALA A 338 21.07 15.90 -1.31
C ALA A 338 21.37 17.40 -1.47
N VAL A 339 20.37 18.26 -1.31
CA VAL A 339 20.55 19.73 -1.38
C VAL A 339 21.41 20.23 -0.23
N LEU A 340 21.15 19.78 1.01
CA LEU A 340 21.95 20.16 2.18
C LEU A 340 23.42 19.76 2.06
N LEU A 341 23.70 18.60 1.47
CA LEU A 341 25.07 18.13 1.18
C LEU A 341 25.80 19.05 0.19
N LYS A 342 25.09 19.58 -0.82
CA LYS A 342 25.67 20.53 -1.79
C LYS A 342 25.89 21.93 -1.22
N MET A 343 25.08 22.35 -0.25
CA MET A 343 25.15 23.71 0.31
C MET A 343 26.35 23.93 1.25
N ASN A 344 26.67 23.00 2.15
CA ASN A 344 27.72 23.20 3.15
C ASN A 344 28.26 21.85 3.70
N ARG A 345 29.52 21.80 4.13
CA ARG A 345 30.11 20.65 4.85
C ARG A 345 29.70 20.58 6.33
N GLN A 346 29.22 21.67 6.92
CA GLN A 346 28.80 21.66 8.33
C GLN A 346 27.45 20.96 8.57
N THR A 347 26.70 20.65 7.51
CA THR A 347 25.39 19.99 7.59
C THR A 347 25.48 18.47 7.56
N LEU A 348 26.67 17.85 7.49
CA LEU A 348 26.83 16.39 7.35
C LEU A 348 26.10 15.56 8.42
N PRO A 349 26.09 15.93 9.72
CA PRO A 349 25.33 15.19 10.72
C PRO A 349 23.81 15.27 10.47
N ILE A 350 23.32 16.43 10.04
CA ILE A 350 21.91 16.64 9.69
C ILE A 350 21.54 15.82 8.45
N VAL A 351 22.40 15.84 7.42
CA VAL A 351 22.25 15.03 6.20
C VAL A 351 22.17 13.55 6.56
N ARG A 352 23.09 13.05 7.39
CA ARG A 352 23.07 11.67 7.87
C ARG A 352 21.78 11.35 8.62
N SER A 353 21.30 12.24 9.48
CA SER A 353 20.03 12.03 10.19
C SER A 353 18.84 11.91 9.24
N PHE A 354 18.75 12.76 8.22
CA PHE A 354 17.71 12.66 7.20
C PHE A 354 17.80 11.34 6.42
N LEU A 355 19.01 10.94 6.02
CA LEU A 355 19.21 9.69 5.27
C LEU A 355 18.91 8.45 6.10
N MET A 356 19.28 8.43 7.38
CA MET A 356 18.92 7.33 8.29
C MET A 356 17.41 7.26 8.51
N ASN A 357 16.72 8.41 8.55
CA ASN A 357 15.26 8.42 8.58
C ASN A 357 14.66 7.88 7.26
N ALA A 358 15.17 8.32 6.11
CA ALA A 358 14.75 7.81 4.80
C ALA A 358 14.92 6.29 4.69
N LEU A 359 16.07 5.75 5.13
CA LEU A 359 16.35 4.31 5.10
C LEU A 359 15.58 3.50 6.14
N ARG A 360 15.11 4.13 7.22
CA ARG A 360 14.14 3.48 8.13
C ARG A 360 12.79 3.28 7.46
N LEU A 361 12.33 4.27 6.70
CA LEU A 361 11.06 4.24 5.98
C LEU A 361 11.12 3.36 4.72
N ASP A 362 12.23 3.44 3.97
CA ASP A 362 12.50 2.66 2.76
C ASP A 362 13.97 2.17 2.75
N PRO A 363 14.23 0.98 3.31
CA PRO A 363 15.58 0.41 3.35
C PRO A 363 16.17 0.12 1.96
N MET A 364 15.32 -0.03 0.94
CA MET A 364 15.71 -0.36 -0.43
C MET A 364 16.00 0.89 -1.27
N ASN A 365 16.03 2.07 -0.65
CA ASN A 365 16.26 3.33 -1.35
C ASN A 365 17.73 3.50 -1.77
N HIS A 366 18.05 3.11 -3.01
CA HIS A 366 19.40 3.21 -3.55
C HIS A 366 19.97 4.65 -3.57
N GLU A 367 19.13 5.68 -3.73
CA GLU A 367 19.58 7.07 -3.74
C GLU A 367 20.04 7.53 -2.35
N ALA A 368 19.33 7.12 -1.29
CA ALA A 368 19.73 7.39 0.09
C ALA A 368 21.10 6.73 0.42
N TRP A 369 21.30 5.48 0.02
CA TRP A 369 22.59 4.79 0.17
C TRP A 369 23.72 5.48 -0.61
N TRP A 370 23.44 5.92 -1.83
CA TRP A 370 24.40 6.66 -2.64
C TRP A 370 24.84 7.97 -1.95
N ILE A 371 23.89 8.75 -1.43
CA ILE A 371 24.20 10.01 -0.74
C ILE A 371 24.96 9.73 0.57
N LEU A 372 24.67 8.65 1.30
CA LEU A 372 25.48 8.24 2.46
C LEU A 372 26.93 7.93 2.04
N GLY A 373 27.14 7.26 0.90
CA GLY A 373 28.48 7.05 0.34
C GLY A 373 29.21 8.37 0.07
N LEU A 374 28.52 9.38 -0.46
CA LEU A 374 29.07 10.72 -0.65
C LEU A 374 29.42 11.39 0.68
N VAL A 375 28.55 11.28 1.70
CA VAL A 375 28.81 11.80 3.06
C VAL A 375 30.07 11.17 3.65
N SER A 376 30.17 9.83 3.65
CA SER A 376 31.34 9.11 4.16
C SER A 376 32.62 9.45 3.40
N LYS A 377 32.53 9.67 2.08
CA LYS A 377 33.65 10.13 1.25
C LYS A 377 34.12 11.53 1.66
N VAL A 378 33.21 12.46 1.96
CA VAL A 378 33.55 13.82 2.42
C VAL A 378 34.20 13.79 3.81
N GLU A 379 33.80 12.85 4.66
CA GLU A 379 34.37 12.65 6.00
C GLU A 379 35.72 11.90 5.98
N GLY A 380 36.14 11.36 4.84
CA GLY A 380 37.40 10.62 4.67
C GLY A 380 37.32 9.12 4.99
N SER A 381 36.12 8.60 5.27
CA SER A 381 35.90 7.16 5.53
C SER A 381 35.71 6.40 4.22
N ILE A 382 36.81 6.12 3.51
CA ILE A 382 36.80 5.53 2.16
C ILE A 382 36.15 4.13 2.13
N GLN A 383 36.44 3.29 3.12
CA GLN A 383 35.91 1.92 3.16
C GLN A 383 34.38 1.92 3.28
N GLN A 384 33.83 2.67 4.24
CA GLN A 384 32.37 2.81 4.40
C GLN A 384 31.71 3.43 3.18
N ALA A 385 32.39 4.38 2.51
CA ALA A 385 31.88 4.95 1.27
C ALA A 385 31.78 3.88 0.17
N ALA A 386 32.78 3.02 0.04
CA ALA A 386 32.76 1.91 -0.91
C ALA A 386 31.61 0.94 -0.62
N ASP A 387 31.42 0.56 0.65
CA ASP A 387 30.33 -0.34 1.06
C ASP A 387 28.95 0.26 0.75
N PHE A 388 28.75 1.55 1.02
CA PHE A 388 27.50 2.25 0.68
C PHE A 388 27.28 2.39 -0.83
N PHE A 389 28.32 2.63 -1.61
CA PHE A 389 28.19 2.67 -3.07
C PHE A 389 27.89 1.29 -3.66
N GLN A 390 28.45 0.23 -3.11
CA GLN A 390 28.15 -1.14 -3.51
C GLN A 390 26.69 -1.48 -3.24
N ALA A 391 26.20 -1.21 -2.02
CA ALA A 391 24.79 -1.41 -1.67
C ALA A 391 23.85 -0.58 -2.58
N ALA A 392 24.19 0.69 -2.82
CA ALA A 392 23.42 1.55 -3.73
C ALA A 392 23.37 0.98 -5.16
N HIS A 393 24.49 0.42 -5.64
CA HIS A 393 24.54 -0.18 -6.96
C HIS A 393 23.66 -1.42 -7.07
N GLU A 394 23.78 -2.36 -6.13
CA GLU A 394 22.97 -3.59 -6.08
C GLU A 394 21.47 -3.29 -6.00
N LEU A 395 21.08 -2.35 -5.14
CA LEU A 395 19.69 -1.92 -5.01
C LEU A 395 19.16 -1.23 -6.27
N LYS A 396 20.00 -0.44 -6.96
CA LYS A 396 19.63 0.21 -8.22
C LYS A 396 19.35 -0.80 -9.32
N MET A 397 20.12 -1.89 -9.39
CA MET A 397 19.93 -2.94 -10.40
C MET A 397 18.59 -3.65 -10.29
N SER A 398 18.00 -3.69 -9.09
CA SER A 398 16.69 -4.28 -8.81
C SER A 398 15.59 -3.24 -8.56
N ALA A 399 15.86 -1.96 -8.82
CA ALA A 399 14.91 -0.87 -8.59
C ALA A 399 13.86 -0.82 -9.72
N PRO A 400 12.56 -0.66 -9.40
CA PRO A 400 11.52 -0.57 -10.40
C PRO A 400 11.47 0.87 -10.92
N VAL A 401 10.85 1.11 -12.07
CA VAL A 401 10.62 2.49 -12.51
C VAL A 401 9.63 3.24 -11.62
N GLN A 402 8.77 2.52 -10.91
CA GLN A 402 7.78 3.04 -9.99
C GLN A 402 7.69 2.12 -8.76
N ASN A 403 7.59 2.69 -7.56
CA ASN A 403 7.44 1.90 -6.33
C ASN A 403 6.15 1.06 -6.33
N PHE A 404 6.21 -0.08 -5.63
CA PHE A 404 5.15 -1.10 -5.56
C PHE A 404 4.02 -0.77 -4.58
#